data_AF-A0A8T3T3W8-F1
#
_entry.id   AF-A0A8T3T3W8-F1
#
_cell.length_a   1.000
_cell.length_b   1.000
_cell.length_c   1.000
_cell.angle_alpha   90.00
_cell.angle_beta   90.00
_cell.angle_gamma   90.00
#
_symmetry.space_group_name_H-M   'P 1'
#
loop_
_entity.id
_entity.type
_entity.pdbx_description
1 polymer ?
#
loop_
_entity_poly.entity_id
_entity_poly.type
_entity_poly.pdbx_seq_one_letter_code
_entity_poly.pdbx_strand_id
1 'polypeptide(L)' 'VKAATQYDNPEILAEVTAGLGEPMRGTAVGEIPPEERLAVRGW' A
#
# COMPACT_ATOMS: atom_id res chain seq x y z
N VAL A 1 -11.15 -3.81 7.28
CA VAL A 1 -10.87 -4.31 8.66
C VAL A 1 -10.49 -5.79 8.65
N LYS A 2 -11.26 -6.70 8.02
CA LYS A 2 -11.00 -8.16 7.98
C LYS A 2 -9.55 -8.55 7.59
N ALA A 3 -8.99 -7.91 6.56
CA ALA A 3 -7.59 -8.13 6.14
C ALA A 3 -6.54 -7.77 7.20
N ALA A 4 -6.74 -6.67 7.94
CA ALA A 4 -5.80 -6.23 8.98
C ALA A 4 -5.85 -7.13 10.23
N THR A 5 -7.03 -7.68 10.54
CA THR A 5 -7.22 -8.58 11.67
C THR A 5 -6.70 -10.00 11.41
N GLN A 6 -6.77 -10.46 10.17
CA GLN A 6 -6.42 -11.83 9.75
C GLN A 6 -5.20 -11.82 8.83
N TYR A 7 -4.18 -11.05 9.18
CA TYR A 7 -3.02 -10.78 8.33
C TYR A 7 -2.16 -12.03 8.04
N ASP A 8 -2.30 -13.09 8.84
CA ASP A 8 -1.56 -14.35 8.77
C ASP A 8 -2.36 -15.51 8.15
N ASN A 9 -3.65 -15.32 7.85
CA ASN A 9 -4.50 -16.36 7.27
C ASN A 9 -4.62 -16.20 5.74
N PRO A 10 -3.93 -17.02 4.93
CA PRO A 10 -3.89 -16.88 3.48
C PRO A 10 -5.24 -17.13 2.80
N GLU A 11 -6.09 -17.99 3.35
CA GLU A 11 -7.41 -18.29 2.76
C GLU A 11 -8.35 -17.08 2.86
N ILE A 12 -8.37 -16.43 4.03
CA ILE A 12 -9.17 -15.22 4.25
C ILE A 12 -8.65 -14.08 3.39
N LEU A 13 -7.33 -13.95 3.23
CA LEU A 13 -6.73 -12.92 2.37
C LEU A 13 -7.13 -13.12 0.91
N ALA A 14 -7.17 -14.35 0.41
CA ALA A 14 -7.63 -14.65 -0.94
C ALA A 14 -9.12 -14.30 -1.14
N GLU A 15 -9.96 -14.60 -0.14
CA GLU A 15 -11.40 -14.26 -0.18
C GLU A 15 -11.63 -12.75 -0.23
N VAL A 16 -10.96 -11.98 0.65
CA VAL A 16 -11.19 -10.53 0.75
C VAL A 16 -10.54 -9.72 -0.37
N THR A 17 -9.57 -10.30 -1.09
CA THR A 17 -8.93 -9.64 -2.24
C THR A 17 -9.62 -9.94 -3.57
N ALA A 18 -10.44 -11.00 -3.62
CA ALA A 18 -11.20 -11.35 -4.82
C ALA A 18 -12.22 -10.25 -5.17
N GLY A 19 -11.92 -9.50 -6.24
CA GLY A 19 -12.83 -8.48 -6.78
C GLY A 19 -12.62 -7.05 -6.26
N LEU A 20 -11.50 -6.74 -5.60
CA LEU A 20 -11.18 -5.37 -5.14
C LEU A 20 -10.95 -4.37 -6.29
N GLY A 21 -10.81 -4.84 -7.54
CA GLY A 21 -10.54 -3.99 -8.70
C GLY A 21 -9.07 -3.53 -8.77
N GLU A 22 -8.81 -2.56 -9.65
CA GLU A 22 -7.47 -2.00 -9.83
C GLU A 22 -7.11 -1.08 -8.65
N PRO A 23 -5.91 -1.25 -8.05
CA PRO A 23 -5.45 -0.34 -7.02
C PRO A 23 -5.17 1.05 -7.59
N MET A 24 -5.15 2.06 -6.73
CA MET A 24 -4.70 3.40 -7.11
C MET A 24 -3.24 3.36 -7.56
N ARG A 25 -2.91 4.08 -8.65
CA ARG A 25 -1.53 4.20 -9.12
C ARG A 25 -0.69 4.94 -8.07
N GLY A 26 0.38 4.30 -7.62
CA GLY A 26 1.41 4.94 -6.80
C GLY A 26 2.34 5.82 -7.63
N THR A 27 2.94 6.82 -6.98
CA THR A 27 3.97 7.69 -7.55
C THR A 27 5.34 7.28 -7.02
N ALA A 28 6.35 7.26 -7.89
CA ALA A 28 7.70 6.90 -7.45
C ALA A 28 8.32 8.04 -6.62
N VAL A 29 9.13 7.72 -5.61
CA VAL A 29 9.77 8.73 -4.73
C VAL A 29 10.58 9.77 -5.53
N GLY A 30 11.18 9.36 -6.66
CA GLY A 30 11.93 10.27 -7.54
C GLY A 30 11.07 11.31 -8.25
N GLU A 31 9.78 11.03 -8.47
CA GLU A 31 8.82 11.92 -9.13
C GLU A 31 8.19 12.93 -8.16
N ILE A 32 8.30 12.68 -6.85
CA ILE A 32 7.80 13.58 -5.80
C ILE A 32 8.78 14.75 -5.65
N PRO A 33 8.33 16.03 -5.72
CA PRO A 33 9.17 17.20 -5.44
C PRO A 33 9.86 17.11 -4.07
N PRO A 34 11.12 17.54 -3.92
CA PRO A 34 11.84 17.46 -2.64
C PRO A 34 11.09 18.04 -1.44
N GLU A 35 10.36 19.13 -1.64
CA GLU A 35 9.54 19.82 -0.63
C GLU A 35 8.33 19.02 -0.14
N GLU A 36 7.83 18.06 -0.93
CA GLU A 36 6.69 17.21 -0.60
C GLU A 36 7.12 15.84 -0.02
N ARG A 37 8.43 15.56 -0.01
CA ARG A 37 8.95 14.30 0.53
C ARG A 37 8.91 14.32 2.06
N LEU A 38 8.23 13.34 2.64
CA LEU A 38 8.14 13.15 4.10
C LEU A 38 9.51 12.96 4.77
N ALA A 39 10.50 12.46 4.03
CA ALA A 39 11.88 12.34 4.48
C ALA A 39 12.82 12.99 3.47
N VAL A 40 13.65 13.92 3.95
CA VAL A 40 14.80 14.43 3.19
C VAL A 40 15.95 13.43 3.27
N ARG A 41 16.84 13.42 2.27
CA ARG A 41 18.03 12.55 2.30
C ARG A 41 18.88 12.95 3.52
N GLY A 42 19.18 11.97 4.38
CA GLY A 42 19.90 12.16 5.63
C GLY A 42 19.00 11.81 6.81
N TRP A 43 19.26 10.65 7.40
CA TRP A 43 18.88 10.41 8.79
C TRP A 43 19.73 11.31 9.70
#